data_AF-A0A2N5U7L9-F1
#
_entry.id   AF-A0A2N5U7L9-F1
#
_cell.length_a   1.000
_cell.length_b   1.000
_cell.length_c   1.000
_cell.angle_alpha   90.00
_cell.angle_beta   90.00
_cell.angle_gamma   90.00
#
_symmetry.space_group_name_H-M   'P 1'
#
loop_
_entity.id
_entity.type
_entity.pdbx_description
1 polymer ?
#
loop_
_entity_poly.entity_id
_entity_poly.type
_entity_poly.pdbx_seq_one_letter_code
_entity_poly.pdbx_strand_id
1 'polypeptide(L)' 'MSYTDKRSLLGLFNKLNQVPGVDMFSEPVDPVKYQIPTYYTVIGGPQNARDLGTIKAKLVGTSTTRSMNLRRTCD' A
#
# COMPACT_ATOMS: atom_id res chain seq x y z
N MET A 1 5.75 -10.37 14.10
CA MET A 1 5.57 -11.47 13.13
C MET A 1 6.84 -12.30 13.14
N SER A 2 6.75 -13.63 13.20
CA SER A 2 7.95 -14.47 13.21
C SER A 2 8.71 -14.34 11.89
N TYR A 3 10.02 -14.59 11.90
CA TYR A 3 10.82 -14.64 10.68
C TYR A 3 10.29 -15.69 9.69
N THR A 4 9.85 -16.84 10.22
CA THR A 4 9.20 -17.90 9.44
C THR A 4 7.96 -17.38 8.73
N ASP A 5 7.11 -16.63 9.43
CA ASP A 5 5.90 -16.04 8.87
C ASP A 5 6.26 -15.04 7.77
N LYS A 6 7.27 -14.19 8.00
CA LYS A 6 7.72 -13.21 7.01
C LYS A 6 8.20 -13.90 5.74
N ARG A 7 8.97 -14.97 5.87
CA ARG A 7 9.46 -15.75 4.74
C ARG A 7 8.32 -16.43 3.98
N SER A 8 7.38 -17.03 4.69
CA SER A 8 6.20 -17.67 4.11
C SER A 8 5.32 -16.66 3.37
N LEU A 9 5.05 -15.49 3.96
CA LEU A 9 4.26 -14.43 3.33
C LEU A 9 4.95 -13.84 2.09
N LEU A 10 6.28 -13.66 2.12
CA LEU A 10 7.03 -13.24 0.94
C LEU A 10 6.95 -14.28 -0.18
N GLY A 11 6.98 -15.57 0.15
CA GLY A 11 6.77 -16.66 -0.80
C GLY A 11 5.39 -16.63 -1.45
N LEU A 12 4.34 -16.35 -0.67
CA LEU A 12 2.98 -16.16 -1.20
C LEU A 12 2.88 -14.91 -2.06
N PHE A 13 3.52 -13.82 -1.66
CA PHE A 13 3.54 -12.57 -2.43
C PHE A 13 4.13 -12.78 -3.84
N ASN A 14 5.20 -13.56 -3.95
CA ASN A 14 5.78 -13.90 -5.25
C ASN A 14 4.83 -14.71 -6.14
N LYS A 15 3.97 -15.55 -5.56
CA LYS A 15 2.93 -16.26 -6.30
C LYS A 15 1.80 -15.32 -6.73
N LEU A 16 1.40 -14.39 -5.86
CA LEU A 16 0.38 -13.38 -6.19
C LEU A 16 0.81 -12.51 -7.38
N ASN A 17 2.10 -12.14 -7.43
CA ASN A 17 2.68 -11.38 -8.55
C ASN A 17 2.68 -12.11 -9.90
N GLN A 18 2.34 -13.39 -9.96
CA GLN A 18 2.23 -14.16 -11.20
C GLN A 18 0.79 -14.24 -11.72
N VAL A 19 -0.19 -13.76 -10.95
CA VAL A 19 -1.61 -13.82 -11.32
C VAL A 19 -1.91 -12.76 -12.40
N PRO A 20 -2.62 -13.12 -13.49
CA PRO A 20 -3.05 -12.15 -14.49
C PRO A 20 -3.88 -11.02 -13.86
N GLY A 21 -3.57 -9.77 -14.21
CA GLY A 21 -4.29 -8.60 -13.68
C GLY A 21 -3.77 -8.09 -12.32
N VAL A 22 -2.73 -8.71 -11.76
CA VAL A 22 -2.10 -8.24 -10.52
C VAL A 22 -1.58 -6.80 -10.63
N ASP A 23 -1.21 -6.36 -11.83
CA ASP A 23 -0.68 -5.03 -12.11
C ASP A 23 -1.63 -3.91 -11.69
N MET A 24 -2.95 -4.13 -11.78
CA MET A 24 -3.97 -3.15 -11.35
C MET A 24 -3.94 -2.88 -9.84
N PHE A 25 -3.33 -3.79 -9.06
CA PHE A 25 -3.24 -3.71 -7.60
C PHE A 25 -1.81 -3.43 -7.12
N SER A 26 -0.84 -3.29 -8.03
CA SER A 26 0.56 -3.03 -7.68
C SER A 26 0.78 -1.60 -7.16
N GLU A 27 0.03 -0.64 -7.70
CA GLU A 27 0.06 0.77 -7.32
C GLU A 27 -1.25 1.22 -6.66
N PRO A 28 -1.24 2.27 -5.82
CA PRO A 28 -2.47 2.88 -5.32
C PRO A 28 -3.35 3.40 -6.45
N VAL A 29 -4.67 3.24 -6.32
CA VAL A 29 -5.65 3.78 -7.27
C VAL A 29 -5.60 5.31 -7.24
N ASP A 30 -5.41 5.93 -8.41
CA ASP A 30 -5.44 7.38 -8.61
C ASP A 30 -6.85 7.85 -9.04
N PRO A 31 -7.62 8.51 -8.16
CA PRO A 31 -8.98 8.93 -8.48
C PRO A 31 -9.07 10.01 -9.57
N VAL A 32 -7.99 10.78 -9.77
CA VAL A 32 -7.96 11.87 -10.76
C VAL A 32 -7.66 11.28 -12.14
N LYS A 33 -6.65 10.42 -12.24
CA LYS A 33 -6.27 9.73 -13.49
C LYS A 33 -7.41 8.90 -14.06
N TYR A 34 -8.15 8.20 -13.20
CA TYR A 34 -9.26 7.33 -13.60
C TYR A 34 -10.63 8.03 -13.57
N GLN A 35 -10.68 9.34 -13.27
CA GLN A 35 -11.92 10.13 -13.22
C GLN A 35 -13.01 9.53 -12.29
N ILE A 36 -12.60 8.98 -11.15
CA ILE A 36 -13.47 8.35 -10.14
C ILE A 36 -13.39 9.12 -8.80
N PRO A 37 -13.89 10.35 -8.73
CA PRO A 37 -13.73 11.21 -7.55
C PRO A 37 -14.36 10.65 -6.27
N THR A 38 -15.36 9.76 -6.40
CA THR A 38 -16.04 9.10 -5.28
C THR A 38 -15.32 7.84 -4.77
N TYR A 39 -14.12 7.54 -5.25
CA TYR A 39 -13.40 6.33 -4.87
C TYR A 39 -13.24 6.21 -3.34
N TYR A 40 -12.71 7.25 -2.70
CA TYR A 40 -12.48 7.25 -1.24
C TYR A 40 -13.77 7.27 -0.43
N THR A 41 -14.87 7.80 -0.97
CA THR A 41 -16.16 7.79 -0.26
C THR A 41 -16.76 6.39 -0.26
N VAL A 42 -16.63 5.64 -1.36
CA VAL A 42 -17.13 4.26 -1.49
C VAL A 42 -16.34 3.29 -0.61
N ILE A 43 -15.01 3.41 -0.56
CA ILE A 43 -14.16 2.49 0.22
C ILE A 43 -14.04 2.83 1.72
N GLY A 44 -14.68 3.92 2.17
CA GLY A 44 -14.63 4.35 3.57
C GLY A 44 -13.35 5.06 4.00
N GLY A 45 -12.66 5.69 3.05
CA GLY A 45 -11.52 6.59 3.30
C GLY A 45 -10.16 6.08 2.81
N PRO A 46 -9.13 6.96 2.75
CA PRO A 46 -7.80 6.64 2.23
C PRO A 46 -7.07 5.52 2.99
N GLN A 47 -7.38 5.33 4.28
CA GLN A 47 -6.78 4.31 5.13
C GLN A 47 -7.13 2.88 4.71
N ASN A 48 -8.29 2.71 4.06
CA ASN A 48 -8.78 1.44 3.54
C ASN A 48 -8.27 1.15 2.13
N ALA A 49 -7.73 2.16 1.44
CA ALA A 49 -7.03 1.93 0.19
C ALA A 49 -5.79 1.06 0.46
N ARG A 50 -5.68 -0.04 -0.28
CA ARG A 50 -4.59 -0.99 -0.17
C ARG A 50 -4.14 -1.40 -1.55
N ASP A 51 -2.84 -1.31 -1.73
CA ASP A 51 -2.10 -1.80 -2.89
C ASP A 51 -1.05 -2.81 -2.43
N LEU A 52 -0.71 -3.74 -3.32
CA LEU A 52 0.26 -4.80 -3.09
C LEU A 52 1.67 -4.23 -2.85
N GLY A 53 2.01 -3.09 -3.47
CA GLY A 53 3.28 -2.40 -3.25
C GLY A 53 3.47 -1.98 -1.79
N THR A 54 2.50 -1.30 -1.22
CA THR A 54 2.47 -0.85 0.18
C THR A 54 2.44 -2.03 1.15
N ILE A 55 1.69 -3.09 0.83
CA ILE A 55 1.66 -4.32 1.64
C ILE A 55 3.05 -4.96 1.67
N LYS A 56 3.72 -5.07 0.52
CA LYS A 56 5.09 -5.60 0.42
C LYS A 56 6.09 -4.73 1.19
N ALA A 57 6.01 -3.41 1.06
CA ALA A 57 6.88 -2.46 1.75
C ALA A 57 6.76 -2.62 3.28
N LYS A 58 5.54 -2.73 3.80
CA LYS A 58 5.27 -3.00 5.22
C LYS A 58 5.77 -4.38 5.67
N LEU A 59 5.63 -5.39 4.81
CA LEU A 59 6.09 -6.76 5.09
C LEU A 59 7.61 -6.87 5.15
N VAL A 60 8.31 -6.22 4.22
CA VAL A 60 9.78 -6.18 4.19
C VAL A 60 10.33 -5.30 5.31
N GLY A 61 9.60 -4.25 5.69
CA GLY A 61 9.90 -3.44 6.85
C GLY A 61 10.99 -2.42 6.58
N THR A 62 10.60 -1.29 6.02
CA THR A 62 11.07 -0.01 6.57
C THR A 62 10.06 0.39 7.64
N SER A 63 10.39 0.12 8.90
CA SER A 63 9.60 0.53 10.05
C SER A 63 9.68 2.05 10.23
N THR A 64 8.97 2.83 9.41
CA THR A 64 8.74 4.26 9.70
C THR A 64 7.32 4.43 10.20
N THR A 65 7.12 4.04 11.46
CA THR A 65 6.02 4.56 12.28
C THR A 65 6.49 5.88 12.89
N ARG A 66 6.09 7.02 12.30
CA ARG A 66 5.40 8.12 13.01
C ARG A 66 5.20 9.35 12.12
N SER A 67 3.92 9.67 11.93
CA SER A 67 3.28 10.95 12.22
C SER A 67 3.92 12.25 11.71
N MET A 68 3.19 12.89 10.80
CA MET A 68 2.90 14.33 10.78
C MET A 68 3.50 15.13 11.96
N ASN A 69 4.54 15.93 11.70
CA ASN A 69 4.60 17.37 11.98
C ASN A 69 5.99 17.91 11.65
N LEU A 70 6.11 18.67 10.57
CA LEU A 70 7.05 19.78 10.55
C LEU A 70 6.48 20.88 9.66
N ARG A 71 5.51 21.61 10.21
CA ARG A 71 5.51 23.06 10.00
C ARG A 71 6.87 23.55 10.52
N ARG A 72 7.84 23.74 9.63
CA ARG A 72 8.88 24.74 9.84
C ARG A 72 8.69 25.80 8.77
N THR A 73 7.97 26.83 9.19
CA THR A 73 8.17 28.19 8.71
C THR A 73 9.64 28.55 8.79
N CYS A 74 10.20 28.97 7.67
CA CYS A 74 11.36 29.83 7.50
C CYS A 74 10.99 30.61 6.20
N ASP A 75 10.72 31.91 6.15
CA ASP A 75 11.40 33.04 6.79
C ASP A 75 12.94 32.88 6.83
#